data_AF-A0A7C1CFS2-F1
#
_entry.id   AF-A0A7C1CFS2-F1
#
_cell.length_a   1.000
_cell.length_b   1.000
_cell.length_c   1.000
_cell.angle_alpha   90.00
_cell.angle_beta   90.00
_cell.angle_gamma   90.00
#
_symmetry.space_group_name_H-M   'P 1'
#
loop_
_entity.id
_entity.type
_entity.pdbx_description
1 polymer ?
#
loop_
_entity_poly.entity_id
_entity_poly.type
_entity_poly.pdbx_seq_one_letter_code
_entity_poly.pdbx_strand_id
1 'polypeptide(L)'
;MSEKMEIAYRALLELGLKPYQAKVYLALIDGKEKTASELVSITNVPQPRIYDILESLANLGLVEIILTKPRRYRGIPPEEALDKLVDYANRKIMQSHELAIEALKDIRRIREESPLLGVKVIKNISDAINRARKIFQSSLYEVLIAGPPELIQQVFGNFDELYAKKEKMIAVVAYEEEIPIPKDYPWLAIRKRTVGVVPLIVVDSARSLVFRENYALEITDAGLLRLLLDFYYHSLWRVSTPIKNFETRKGLTYSSTSLWLIKELIDDSLKKGYKVNLEVEGMDKREKKTKRIIGEIIEVRENSHGVTISVIMNADGRILSIGGLGAIFEDIEGKIFKAFIKE
;
A
#
# COMPACT_ATOMS: atom_id res chain seq x y z
N MET A 1 37.77 -34.66 -14.10
CA MET A 1 36.29 -34.79 -14.16
C MET A 1 35.86 -34.46 -15.56
N SER A 2 34.90 -35.20 -16.14
CA SER A 2 34.27 -34.79 -17.39
C SER A 2 33.46 -33.51 -17.16
N GLU A 3 33.27 -32.71 -18.21
CA GLU A 3 32.46 -31.47 -18.17
C GLU A 3 31.06 -31.70 -17.56
N LYS A 4 30.42 -32.83 -17.89
CA LYS A 4 29.13 -33.24 -17.33
C LYS A 4 29.16 -33.49 -15.82
N MET A 5 30.27 -34.02 -15.28
CA MET A 5 30.41 -34.25 -13.84
C MET A 5 30.57 -32.94 -13.06
N GLU A 6 31.24 -31.94 -13.65
CA GLU A 6 31.35 -30.61 -13.05
C GLU A 6 29.99 -29.91 -13.01
N ILE A 7 29.21 -30.00 -14.10
CA ILE A 7 27.84 -29.46 -14.15
C ILE A 7 26.96 -30.13 -13.08
N ALA A 8 26.96 -31.47 -13.01
CA ALA A 8 26.18 -32.21 -12.03
C ALA A 8 26.59 -31.86 -10.59
N TYR A 9 27.89 -31.75 -10.33
CA TYR A 9 28.41 -31.37 -9.02
C TYR A 9 27.89 -29.99 -8.60
N ARG A 10 27.99 -28.98 -9.48
CA ARG A 10 27.49 -27.62 -9.18
C ARG A 10 25.98 -27.59 -8.94
N ALA A 11 25.20 -28.27 -9.78
CA ALA A 11 23.75 -28.34 -9.63
C ALA A 11 23.36 -28.96 -8.27
N LEU A 12 24.04 -30.03 -7.85
CA LEU A 12 23.80 -30.64 -6.52
C LEU A 12 24.11 -29.69 -5.36
N LEU A 13 25.12 -28.81 -5.50
CA LEU A 13 25.40 -27.78 -4.49
C LEU A 13 24.31 -26.71 -4.44
N GLU A 14 23.84 -26.25 -5.59
CA GLU A 14 22.75 -25.28 -5.69
C GLU A 14 21.44 -25.83 -5.10
N LEU A 15 21.18 -27.13 -5.28
CA LEU A 15 20.05 -27.84 -4.67
C LEU A 15 20.22 -28.16 -3.18
N GLY A 16 21.35 -27.77 -2.58
CA GLY A 16 21.53 -27.75 -1.13
C GLY A 16 22.40 -28.86 -0.55
N LEU A 17 23.07 -29.68 -1.37
CA LEU A 17 24.12 -30.58 -0.87
C LEU A 17 25.41 -29.83 -0.54
N LYS A 18 26.14 -30.31 0.47
CA LYS A 18 27.49 -29.84 0.78
C LYS A 18 28.52 -30.45 -0.18
N PRO A 19 29.70 -29.84 -0.37
CA PRO A 19 30.77 -30.33 -1.24
C PRO A 19 31.09 -31.83 -1.12
N TYR A 20 31.25 -32.34 0.10
CA TYR A 20 31.54 -33.76 0.28
C TYR A 20 30.32 -34.66 0.10
N GLN A 21 29.11 -34.19 0.39
CA GLN A 21 27.89 -34.93 0.13
C GLN A 21 27.69 -35.15 -1.37
N ALA A 22 27.87 -34.10 -2.17
CA ALA A 22 27.76 -34.18 -3.63
C ALA A 22 28.81 -35.16 -4.21
N LYS A 23 30.07 -35.12 -3.72
CA LYS A 23 31.10 -36.08 -4.15
C LYS A 23 30.75 -37.53 -3.82
N VAL A 24 30.25 -37.78 -2.62
CA VAL A 24 29.89 -39.14 -2.17
C VAL A 24 28.68 -39.67 -2.92
N TYR A 25 27.67 -38.84 -3.16
CA TYR A 25 26.52 -39.22 -3.98
C TYR A 25 26.92 -39.52 -5.43
N LEU A 26 27.76 -38.69 -6.05
CA LEU A 26 28.29 -38.93 -7.40
C LEU A 26 29.10 -40.23 -7.51
N ALA A 27 29.79 -40.65 -6.44
CA ALA A 27 30.49 -41.94 -6.40
C ALA A 27 29.54 -43.16 -6.29
N LEU A 28 28.28 -42.93 -5.92
CA LEU A 28 27.23 -43.93 -5.77
C LEU A 28 26.20 -43.91 -6.92
N ILE A 29 26.36 -43.01 -7.89
CA ILE A 29 25.38 -42.75 -8.97
C ILE A 29 25.21 -43.93 -9.93
N ASP A 30 26.18 -44.84 -9.98
CA ASP A 30 26.14 -46.05 -10.81
C ASP A 30 25.20 -47.14 -10.23
N GLY A 31 24.57 -46.88 -9.08
CA GLY A 31 23.65 -47.80 -8.41
C GLY A 31 24.33 -49.05 -7.83
N LYS A 32 25.66 -49.16 -7.90
CA LYS A 32 26.40 -50.31 -7.37
C LYS A 32 26.68 -50.12 -5.89
N GLU A 33 26.43 -51.17 -5.12
CA GLU A 33 26.73 -51.22 -3.70
C GLU A 33 28.22 -51.06 -3.43
N LYS A 34 28.56 -50.10 -2.56
CA LYS A 34 29.94 -49.83 -2.12
C LYS A 34 30.01 -49.80 -0.60
N THR A 35 31.14 -50.22 -0.06
CA THR A 35 31.49 -50.08 1.36
C THR A 35 32.00 -48.66 1.64
N ALA A 36 31.98 -48.25 2.90
CA ALA A 36 32.54 -46.97 3.32
C ALA A 36 34.02 -46.83 2.94
N SER A 37 34.81 -47.91 3.06
CA SER A 37 36.24 -47.91 2.69
C SER A 37 36.46 -47.68 1.19
N GLU A 38 35.65 -48.30 0.33
CA GLU A 38 35.70 -48.07 -1.12
C GLU A 38 35.35 -46.62 -1.47
N LEU A 39 34.34 -46.04 -0.80
CA LEU A 39 33.97 -44.64 -1.00
C LEU A 39 35.06 -43.67 -0.56
N VAL A 40 35.77 -43.95 0.53
CA VAL A 40 36.95 -43.16 0.95
C VAL A 40 38.01 -43.16 -0.16
N SER A 41 38.32 -44.33 -0.73
CA SER A 41 39.29 -44.46 -1.83
C SER A 41 38.85 -43.74 -3.11
N ILE A 42 37.55 -43.74 -3.43
CA ILE A 42 37.03 -43.10 -4.66
C ILE A 42 36.95 -41.58 -4.52
N THR A 43 36.55 -41.09 -3.34
CA THR A 43 36.18 -39.68 -3.12
C THR A 43 37.27 -38.84 -2.46
N ASN A 44 38.28 -39.48 -1.87
CA ASN A 44 39.27 -38.87 -0.99
C ASN A 44 38.66 -38.13 0.23
N VAL A 45 37.41 -38.44 0.58
CA VAL A 45 36.78 -37.91 1.80
C VAL A 45 37.32 -38.69 3.00
N PRO A 46 37.80 -38.01 4.07
CA PRO A 46 38.34 -38.69 5.24
C PRO A 46 37.34 -39.69 5.86
N GLN A 47 37.83 -40.86 6.24
CA GLN A 47 37.02 -41.94 6.79
C GLN A 47 36.11 -41.55 7.96
N PRO A 48 36.50 -40.67 8.90
CA PRO A 48 35.59 -40.22 9.96
C PRO A 48 34.36 -39.48 9.42
N ARG A 49 34.50 -38.73 8.31
CA ARG A 49 33.40 -37.95 7.71
C ARG A 49 32.50 -38.77 6.79
N ILE A 50 32.98 -39.89 6.26
CA ILE A 50 32.21 -40.67 5.28
C ILE A 50 30.92 -41.21 5.88
N TYR A 51 30.96 -41.68 7.13
CA TYR A 51 29.79 -42.22 7.80
C TYR A 51 28.75 -41.13 8.07
N ASP A 52 29.16 -39.97 8.57
CA ASP A 52 28.26 -38.83 8.79
C ASP A 52 27.60 -38.35 7.49
N ILE A 53 28.38 -38.35 6.40
CA ILE A 53 27.87 -37.96 5.08
C ILE A 53 26.86 -38.98 4.56
N LEU A 54 27.15 -40.29 4.68
CA LEU A 54 26.26 -41.35 4.24
C LEU A 54 24.96 -41.35 5.04
N GLU A 55 25.04 -41.14 6.35
CA GLU A 55 23.87 -41.00 7.22
C GLU A 55 23.04 -39.77 6.81
N SER A 56 23.70 -38.63 6.55
CA SER A 56 23.02 -37.42 6.11
C SER A 56 22.38 -37.56 4.73
N LEU A 57 23.01 -38.27 3.80
CA LEU A 57 22.45 -38.56 2.48
C LEU A 57 21.28 -39.54 2.58
N ALA A 58 21.35 -40.52 3.50
CA ALA A 58 20.26 -41.44 3.78
C ALA A 58 19.05 -40.72 4.39
N ASN A 59 19.27 -39.78 5.32
CA ASN A 59 18.19 -38.94 5.88
C ASN A 59 17.52 -38.05 4.84
N LEU A 60 18.25 -37.64 3.79
CA LEU A 60 17.69 -36.94 2.63
C LEU A 60 17.03 -37.90 1.62
N GLY A 61 17.11 -39.21 1.85
CA GLY A 61 16.56 -40.24 0.98
C GLY A 61 17.32 -40.43 -0.33
N LEU A 62 18.60 -40.05 -0.37
CA LEU A 62 19.47 -40.08 -1.57
C LEU A 62 20.37 -41.33 -1.62
N VAL A 63 20.56 -41.99 -0.47
CA VAL A 63 21.38 -43.20 -0.34
C VAL A 63 20.64 -44.22 0.51
N GLU A 64 20.68 -45.48 0.10
CA GLU A 64 20.18 -46.61 0.86
C GLU A 64 21.31 -47.27 1.64
N ILE A 65 21.02 -47.66 2.88
CA ILE A 65 21.95 -48.39 3.75
C ILE A 65 21.57 -49.86 3.75
N ILE A 66 22.52 -50.72 3.38
CA ILE A 66 22.36 -52.16 3.28
C ILE A 66 23.11 -52.81 4.45
N LEU A 67 22.37 -53.51 5.31
CA LEU A 67 22.84 -54.03 6.59
C LEU A 67 23.62 -55.35 6.46
N THR A 68 24.68 -55.35 5.65
CA THR A 68 25.65 -56.45 5.51
C THR A 68 26.84 -56.29 6.47
N LYS A 69 27.72 -57.29 6.52
CA LYS A 69 29.03 -57.21 7.21
C LYS A 69 30.16 -57.34 6.18
N PRO A 70 30.87 -56.25 5.82
CA PRO A 70 30.67 -54.85 6.25
C PRO A 70 29.43 -54.19 5.63
N ARG A 71 28.95 -53.07 6.20
CA ARG A 71 27.80 -52.29 5.69
C ARG A 71 28.07 -51.81 4.26
N ARG A 72 27.01 -51.77 3.45
CA ARG A 72 27.05 -51.33 2.05
C ARG A 72 26.06 -50.20 1.81
N TYR A 73 26.35 -49.39 0.80
CA TYR A 73 25.59 -48.19 0.46
C TYR A 73 25.32 -48.15 -1.03
N ARG A 74 24.12 -47.71 -1.41
CA ARG A 74 23.69 -47.60 -2.80
C ARG A 74 23.04 -46.24 -3.03
N GLY A 75 23.39 -45.56 -4.13
CA GLY A 75 22.74 -44.31 -4.52
C GLY A 75 21.37 -44.59 -5.13
N ILE A 76 20.41 -43.72 -4.80
CA ILE A 76 19.10 -43.68 -5.46
C ILE A 76 19.27 -43.13 -6.89
N PRO A 77 18.38 -43.49 -7.85
CA PRO A 77 18.42 -42.95 -9.20
C PRO A 77 18.43 -41.41 -9.26
N PRO A 78 19.16 -40.80 -10.22
CA PRO A 78 19.30 -39.35 -10.33
C PRO A 78 17.96 -38.60 -10.36
N GLU A 79 16.96 -39.13 -11.08
CA GLU A 79 15.66 -38.50 -11.24
C GLU A 79 14.95 -38.35 -9.88
N GLU A 80 14.83 -39.45 -9.14
CA GLU A 80 14.23 -39.45 -7.80
C GLU A 80 15.02 -38.62 -6.79
N ALA A 81 16.35 -38.67 -6.87
CA ALA A 81 17.23 -37.91 -5.99
C ALA A 81 17.10 -36.40 -6.22
N LEU A 82 16.97 -35.95 -7.47
CA LEU A 82 16.78 -34.56 -7.81
C LEU A 82 15.42 -34.04 -7.34
N ASP A 83 14.33 -34.81 -7.51
CA ASP A 83 13.01 -34.44 -7.00
C ASP A 83 13.03 -34.25 -5.47
N LYS A 84 13.64 -35.20 -4.74
CA LYS A 84 13.83 -35.10 -3.28
C LYS A 84 14.64 -33.87 -2.86
N LEU A 85 15.67 -33.52 -3.63
CA LEU A 85 16.50 -32.35 -3.38
C LEU A 85 15.75 -31.04 -3.65
N VAL A 86 14.95 -30.97 -4.72
CA VAL A 86 14.09 -29.82 -5.02
C VAL A 86 13.09 -29.60 -3.88
N ASP A 87 12.43 -30.65 -3.41
CA ASP A 87 11.49 -30.58 -2.28
C ASP A 87 12.18 -30.16 -0.97
N TYR A 88 13.39 -30.65 -0.73
CA TYR A 88 14.20 -30.22 0.41
C TYR A 88 14.57 -28.73 0.33
N ALA A 89 15.03 -28.26 -0.84
CA ALA A 89 15.37 -26.86 -1.07
C ALA A 89 14.15 -25.95 -0.89
N ASN A 90 13.00 -26.31 -1.47
CA ASN A 90 11.75 -25.55 -1.34
C ASN A 90 11.30 -25.44 0.12
N ARG A 91 11.31 -26.54 0.88
CA ARG A 91 10.96 -26.52 2.31
C ARG A 91 11.88 -25.59 3.11
N LYS A 92 13.19 -25.64 2.84
CA LYS A 92 14.16 -24.78 3.51
C LYS A 92 13.95 -23.30 3.18
N ILE A 93 13.64 -22.98 1.93
CA ILE A 93 13.32 -21.61 1.48
C ILE A 93 12.06 -21.09 2.18
N MET A 94 10.99 -21.89 2.19
CA MET A 94 9.72 -21.52 2.82
C MET A 94 9.86 -21.29 4.33
N GLN A 95 10.56 -22.20 5.04
CA GLN A 95 10.85 -22.03 6.47
C GLN A 95 11.66 -20.75 6.75
N SER A 96 12.70 -20.49 5.95
CA SER A 96 13.51 -19.28 6.11
C SER A 96 12.69 -18.01 5.86
N HIS A 97 11.79 -18.05 4.88
CA HIS A 97 10.88 -16.95 4.57
C HIS A 97 9.92 -16.65 5.72
N GLU A 98 9.31 -17.68 6.33
CA GLU A 98 8.43 -17.52 7.49
C GLU A 98 9.16 -16.92 8.70
N LEU A 99 10.33 -17.46 9.05
CA LEU A 99 11.17 -16.93 10.12
C LEU A 99 11.60 -15.48 9.87
N ALA A 100 11.94 -15.14 8.62
CA ALA A 100 12.29 -13.79 8.25
C ALA A 100 11.10 -12.84 8.39
N ILE A 101 9.89 -13.25 7.99
CA ILE A 101 8.69 -12.42 8.17
C ILE A 101 8.45 -12.10 9.65
N GLU A 102 8.53 -13.11 10.52
CA GLU A 102 8.31 -12.94 11.96
C GLU A 102 9.35 -11.98 12.57
N ALA A 103 10.64 -12.26 12.36
CA ALA A 103 11.71 -11.42 12.88
C ALA A 103 11.67 -9.99 12.34
N LEU A 104 11.38 -9.81 11.05
CA LEU A 104 11.31 -8.48 10.43
C LEU A 104 10.08 -7.68 10.89
N LYS A 105 8.96 -8.34 11.19
CA LYS A 105 7.79 -7.67 11.80
C LYS A 105 8.13 -7.11 13.17
N ASP A 106 8.83 -7.87 13.99
CA ASP A 106 9.25 -7.43 15.33
C ASP A 106 10.23 -6.25 15.27
N ILE A 107 11.26 -6.35 14.40
CA ILE A 107 12.21 -5.25 14.16
C ILE A 107 11.48 -3.99 13.67
N ARG A 108 10.50 -4.15 12.77
CA ARG A 108 9.70 -3.04 12.24
C ARG A 108 8.88 -2.38 13.35
N ARG A 109 8.22 -3.15 14.22
CA ARG A 109 7.44 -2.61 15.35
C ARG A 109 8.30 -1.75 16.26
N ILE A 110 9.49 -2.22 16.62
CA ILE A 110 10.46 -1.48 17.46
C ILE A 110 10.89 -0.16 16.79
N ARG A 111 11.06 -0.15 15.47
CA ARG A 111 11.46 1.06 14.72
C ARG A 111 10.32 2.04 14.47
N GLU A 112 9.07 1.58 14.40
CA GLU A 112 7.88 2.43 14.22
C GLU A 112 7.56 3.28 15.48
N GLU A 113 8.08 2.91 16.65
CA GLU A 113 7.99 3.71 17.88
C GLU A 113 8.94 4.92 17.89
N SER A 114 9.94 4.96 17.01
CA SER A 114 10.72 6.17 16.75
C SER A 114 10.01 7.03 15.72
N PRO A 115 9.74 8.33 15.99
CA PRO A 115 9.13 9.22 15.01
C PRO A 115 10.13 9.44 13.88
N LEU A 116 10.07 8.59 12.85
CA LEU A 116 10.65 8.92 11.57
C LEU A 116 10.06 10.27 11.17
N LEU A 117 10.92 11.21 10.77
CA LEU A 117 10.53 12.40 10.00
C LEU A 117 9.41 11.97 9.05
N GLY A 118 8.29 12.68 9.06
CA GLY A 118 7.08 12.32 8.33
C GLY A 118 7.21 12.40 6.81
N VAL A 119 8.41 12.14 6.25
CA VAL A 119 8.73 12.08 4.84
C VAL A 119 9.57 10.83 4.58
N LYS A 120 9.08 9.94 3.71
CA LYS A 120 9.77 8.72 3.28
C LYS A 120 9.96 8.75 1.77
N VAL A 121 11.16 8.41 1.31
CA VAL A 121 11.47 8.32 -0.13
C VAL A 121 11.20 6.90 -0.61
N ILE A 122 10.38 6.76 -1.65
CA ILE A 122 10.10 5.50 -2.36
C ILE A 122 10.79 5.57 -3.72
N LYS A 123 11.88 4.81 -3.90
CA LYS A 123 12.66 4.84 -5.15
C LYS A 123 11.99 4.16 -6.33
N ASN A 124 11.18 3.13 -6.07
CA ASN A 124 10.47 2.41 -7.12
C ASN A 124 9.08 3.02 -7.33
N ILE A 125 8.83 3.57 -8.53
CA ILE A 125 7.56 4.20 -8.88
C ILE A 125 6.39 3.20 -8.84
N SER A 126 6.60 1.96 -9.27
CA SER A 126 5.57 0.91 -9.20
C SER A 126 5.15 0.64 -7.75
N ASP A 127 6.10 0.65 -6.81
CA ASP A 127 5.79 0.52 -5.38
C ASP A 127 5.03 1.73 -4.83
N ALA A 128 5.38 2.94 -5.30
CA ALA A 128 4.67 4.16 -4.93
C ALA A 128 3.22 4.15 -5.45
N ILE A 129 2.99 3.72 -6.69
CA ILE A 129 1.66 3.57 -7.28
C ILE A 129 0.85 2.52 -6.51
N ASN A 130 1.44 1.36 -6.20
CA ASN A 130 0.79 0.34 -5.39
C ASN A 130 0.41 0.86 -4.00
N ARG A 131 1.25 1.73 -3.43
CA ARG A 131 0.97 2.38 -2.14
C ARG A 131 -0.14 3.42 -2.26
N ALA A 132 -0.16 4.21 -3.33
CA ALA A 132 -1.24 5.15 -3.65
C ALA A 132 -2.58 4.42 -3.79
N ARG A 133 -2.63 3.31 -4.53
CA ARG A 133 -3.81 2.45 -4.63
C ARG A 133 -4.25 1.94 -3.26
N LYS A 134 -3.33 1.44 -2.43
CA LYS A 134 -3.67 0.96 -1.07
C LYS A 134 -4.28 2.06 -0.19
N ILE A 135 -3.71 3.27 -0.19
CA ILE A 135 -4.24 4.37 0.63
C ILE A 135 -5.57 4.89 0.09
N PHE A 136 -5.77 4.88 -1.23
CA PHE A 136 -7.06 5.15 -1.86
C PHE A 136 -8.11 4.09 -1.45
N GLN A 137 -7.74 2.81 -1.45
CA GLN A 137 -8.62 1.72 -1.05
C GLN A 137 -8.96 1.76 0.44
N SER A 138 -8.05 2.22 1.30
CA SER A 138 -8.31 2.37 2.74
C SER A 138 -8.85 3.74 3.16
N SER A 139 -9.06 4.67 2.22
CA SER A 139 -9.53 6.04 2.53
C SER A 139 -10.87 6.01 3.27
N LEU A 140 -11.13 6.99 4.11
CA LEU A 140 -12.34 7.08 4.93
C LEU A 140 -13.25 8.25 4.55
N TYR A 141 -12.68 9.38 4.13
CA TYR A 141 -13.41 10.64 3.99
C TYR A 141 -13.18 11.29 2.62
N GLU A 142 -11.93 11.52 2.22
CA GLU A 142 -11.63 12.21 0.97
C GLU A 142 -10.40 11.68 0.24
N VAL A 143 -10.39 11.91 -1.06
CA VAL A 143 -9.22 11.70 -1.91
C VAL A 143 -9.06 12.90 -2.83
N LEU A 144 -7.91 13.56 -2.74
CA LEU A 144 -7.50 14.62 -3.63
C LEU A 144 -6.38 14.09 -4.51
N ILE A 145 -6.57 14.03 -5.82
CA ILE A 145 -5.54 13.57 -6.75
C ILE A 145 -5.33 14.59 -7.87
N ALA A 146 -4.07 14.83 -8.22
CA ALA A 146 -3.67 15.64 -9.35
C ALA A 146 -2.55 14.94 -10.10
N GLY A 147 -2.68 14.77 -11.41
CA GLY A 147 -1.71 14.01 -12.17
C GLY A 147 -2.07 13.79 -13.63
N PRO A 148 -1.16 13.19 -14.39
CA PRO A 148 -1.47 12.69 -15.73
C PRO A 148 -2.52 11.56 -15.64
N PRO A 149 -3.38 11.41 -16.66
CA PRO A 149 -4.43 10.39 -16.68
C PRO A 149 -3.96 8.97 -16.38
N GLU A 150 -2.76 8.59 -16.84
CA GLU A 150 -2.20 7.25 -16.61
C GLU A 150 -2.01 6.98 -15.13
N LEU A 151 -1.47 7.95 -14.39
CA LEU A 151 -1.29 7.83 -12.94
C LEU A 151 -2.64 7.71 -12.25
N ILE A 152 -3.61 8.54 -12.63
CA ILE A 152 -4.95 8.53 -12.03
C ILE A 152 -5.64 7.18 -12.26
N GLN A 153 -5.56 6.65 -13.48
CA GLN A 153 -6.09 5.33 -13.83
C GLN A 153 -5.37 4.20 -13.07
N GLN A 154 -4.04 4.27 -12.93
CA GLN A 154 -3.28 3.28 -12.17
C GLN A 154 -3.66 3.27 -10.68
N VAL A 155 -3.95 4.43 -10.09
CA VAL A 155 -4.36 4.55 -8.69
C VAL A 155 -5.80 4.06 -8.50
N PHE A 156 -6.74 4.50 -9.34
CA PHE A 156 -8.14 4.11 -9.24
C PHE A 156 -8.41 2.67 -9.68
N GLY A 157 -7.58 2.11 -10.56
CA GLY A 157 -7.86 0.83 -11.18
C GLY A 157 -9.12 0.86 -12.02
N ASN A 158 -10.01 -0.11 -11.78
CA ASN A 158 -11.31 -0.14 -12.44
C ASN A 158 -12.26 0.82 -11.71
N PHE A 159 -12.98 1.66 -12.47
CA PHE A 159 -13.90 2.66 -11.92
C PHE A 159 -15.03 2.06 -11.04
N ASP A 160 -15.27 0.75 -11.10
CA ASP A 160 -16.16 0.04 -10.17
C ASP A 160 -15.73 0.20 -8.69
N GLU A 161 -14.43 0.33 -8.43
CA GLU A 161 -13.90 0.59 -7.08
C GLU A 161 -14.37 1.95 -6.52
N LEU A 162 -14.72 2.91 -7.39
CA LEU A 162 -15.31 4.18 -6.96
C LEU A 162 -16.72 4.00 -6.39
N TYR A 163 -17.47 2.98 -6.83
CA TYR A 163 -18.82 2.73 -6.32
C TYR A 163 -18.77 2.30 -4.85
N ALA A 164 -17.75 1.51 -4.47
CA ALA A 164 -17.47 1.15 -3.09
C ALA A 164 -17.07 2.35 -2.20
N LYS A 165 -16.97 3.56 -2.77
CA LYS A 165 -16.63 4.81 -2.07
C LYS A 165 -17.81 5.79 -1.99
N LYS A 166 -19.05 5.32 -2.10
CA LYS A 166 -20.35 6.04 -2.12
C LYS A 166 -20.56 7.21 -1.14
N GLU A 167 -19.67 7.43 -0.19
CA GLU A 167 -19.76 8.50 0.80
C GLU A 167 -18.54 9.45 0.83
N LYS A 168 -17.53 9.23 -0.01
CA LYS A 168 -16.24 9.91 0.11
C LYS A 168 -16.07 10.87 -1.04
N MET A 169 -15.76 12.12 -0.73
CA MET A 169 -15.55 13.11 -1.78
C MET A 169 -14.21 12.86 -2.48
N ILE A 170 -14.24 12.70 -3.80
CA ILE A 170 -13.08 12.46 -4.63
C ILE A 170 -12.92 13.63 -5.59
N ALA A 171 -11.82 14.36 -5.45
CA ALA A 171 -11.47 15.50 -6.26
C ALA A 171 -10.29 15.14 -7.17
N VAL A 172 -10.46 15.29 -8.48
CA VAL A 172 -9.46 14.96 -9.50
C VAL A 172 -9.07 16.20 -10.29
N VAL A 173 -7.77 16.47 -10.40
CA VAL A 173 -7.21 17.42 -11.37
C VAL A 173 -6.40 16.64 -12.40
N ALA A 174 -6.96 16.50 -13.60
CA ALA A 174 -6.34 15.80 -14.73
C ALA A 174 -5.44 16.74 -15.54
N TYR A 175 -4.25 16.29 -15.91
CA TYR A 175 -3.33 17.04 -16.77
C TYR A 175 -3.48 16.67 -18.24
N GLU A 176 -3.51 17.67 -19.12
CA GLU A 176 -3.38 17.60 -20.58
C GLU A 176 -4.52 16.85 -21.31
N GLU A 177 -4.64 15.55 -21.07
CA GLU A 177 -5.55 14.63 -21.75
C GLU A 177 -6.91 14.47 -21.04
N GLU A 178 -7.91 14.01 -21.80
CA GLU A 178 -9.23 13.69 -21.25
C GLU A 178 -9.18 12.35 -20.50
N ILE A 179 -9.62 12.34 -19.25
CA ILE A 179 -9.84 11.12 -18.49
C ILE A 179 -11.23 10.59 -18.84
N PRO A 180 -11.43 9.26 -19.00
CA PRO A 180 -12.76 8.68 -19.08
C PRO A 180 -13.60 9.17 -17.90
N ILE A 181 -14.68 9.90 -18.17
CA ILE A 181 -15.55 10.49 -17.13
C ILE A 181 -16.54 9.41 -16.67
N PRO A 182 -16.44 8.92 -15.43
CA PRO A 182 -17.42 7.99 -14.90
C PRO A 182 -18.73 8.77 -14.67
N LYS A 183 -19.79 8.45 -15.42
CA LYS A 183 -21.02 9.29 -15.47
C LYS A 183 -21.90 9.23 -14.22
N ASP A 184 -21.78 8.19 -13.38
CA ASP A 184 -22.75 7.94 -12.30
C ASP A 184 -22.19 8.02 -10.87
N TYR A 185 -21.24 8.94 -10.63
CA TYR A 185 -20.57 9.08 -9.32
C TYR A 185 -20.74 10.51 -8.77
N PRO A 186 -21.80 10.78 -7.99
CA PRO A 186 -22.10 12.13 -7.48
C PRO A 186 -21.00 12.72 -6.58
N TRP A 187 -20.27 11.85 -5.88
CA TRP A 187 -19.16 12.20 -4.99
C TRP A 187 -17.82 12.40 -5.70
N LEU A 188 -17.78 12.32 -7.05
CA LEU A 188 -16.58 12.55 -7.85
C LEU A 188 -16.68 13.88 -8.59
N ALA A 189 -15.66 14.73 -8.48
CA ALA A 189 -15.51 15.90 -9.32
C ALA A 189 -14.17 15.89 -10.04
N ILE A 190 -14.17 16.37 -11.29
CA ILE A 190 -13.02 16.32 -12.19
C ILE A 190 -12.81 17.71 -12.79
N ARG A 191 -11.56 18.18 -12.70
CA ARG A 191 -11.08 19.42 -13.30
C ARG A 191 -9.98 19.09 -14.31
N LYS A 192 -9.91 19.84 -15.40
CA LYS A 192 -8.85 19.78 -16.42
C LYS A 192 -7.85 20.90 -16.21
N ARG A 193 -6.56 20.58 -16.36
CA ARG A 193 -5.48 21.56 -16.40
C ARG A 193 -4.61 21.30 -17.63
N THR A 194 -4.32 22.35 -18.39
CA THR A 194 -3.50 22.27 -19.62
C THR A 194 -1.99 22.15 -19.34
N VAL A 195 -1.53 22.64 -18.19
CA VAL A 195 -0.12 22.56 -17.78
C VAL A 195 -0.02 21.68 -16.55
N GLY A 196 0.59 20.50 -16.73
CA GLY A 196 0.92 19.61 -15.63
C GLY A 196 1.87 20.27 -14.63
N VAL A 197 1.70 19.93 -13.36
CA VAL A 197 2.66 20.25 -12.29
C VAL A 197 3.06 18.96 -11.59
N VAL A 198 3.71 19.03 -10.43
CA VAL A 198 4.04 17.84 -9.65
C VAL A 198 2.79 16.98 -9.39
N PRO A 199 2.75 15.71 -9.83
CA PRO A 199 1.64 14.83 -9.54
C PRO A 199 1.62 14.47 -8.06
N LEU A 200 0.44 14.46 -7.47
CA LEU A 200 0.27 14.14 -6.06
C LEU A 200 -1.09 13.53 -5.76
N ILE A 201 -1.15 12.77 -4.68
CA ILE A 201 -2.38 12.34 -4.04
C ILE A 201 -2.32 12.73 -2.56
N VAL A 202 -3.42 13.26 -2.03
CA VAL A 202 -3.65 13.46 -0.58
C VAL A 202 -4.90 12.69 -0.20
N VAL A 203 -4.82 11.92 0.89
CA VAL A 203 -5.93 11.11 1.39
C VAL A 203 -6.20 11.48 2.84
N ASP A 204 -7.46 11.79 3.13
CA ASP A 204 -8.00 12.06 4.48
C ASP A 204 -7.21 13.12 5.29
N SER A 205 -6.54 14.06 4.63
CA SER A 205 -5.61 15.02 5.26
C SER A 205 -4.52 14.39 6.14
N ALA A 206 -4.24 13.09 5.97
CA ALA A 206 -3.39 12.31 6.87
C ALA A 206 -2.17 11.70 6.17
N ARG A 207 -2.22 11.58 4.84
CA ARG A 207 -1.12 11.04 4.05
C ARG A 207 -1.12 11.60 2.64
N SER A 208 0.06 11.85 2.11
CA SER A 208 0.25 12.23 0.72
C SER A 208 1.35 11.41 0.06
N LEU A 209 1.20 11.17 -1.25
CA LEU A 209 2.29 10.73 -2.12
C LEU A 209 2.51 11.80 -3.18
N VAL A 210 3.75 12.28 -3.30
CA VAL A 210 4.18 13.24 -4.33
C VAL A 210 5.11 12.51 -5.29
N PHE A 211 4.76 12.45 -6.56
CA PHE A 211 5.49 11.69 -7.58
C PHE A 211 6.50 12.59 -8.31
N ARG A 212 7.72 12.07 -8.48
CA ARG A 212 8.79 12.65 -9.30
C ARG A 212 9.20 11.62 -10.34
N GLU A 213 10.05 12.01 -11.29
CA GLU A 213 10.44 11.16 -12.42
C GLU A 213 10.96 9.78 -12.00
N ASN A 214 11.79 9.72 -10.94
CA ASN A 214 12.49 8.49 -10.53
C ASN A 214 12.23 8.09 -9.07
N TYR A 215 11.33 8.76 -8.37
CA TYR A 215 10.96 8.43 -6.99
C TYR A 215 9.62 9.07 -6.61
N ALA A 216 9.06 8.66 -5.48
CA ALA A 216 7.96 9.35 -4.82
C ALA A 216 8.32 9.69 -3.36
N LEU A 217 7.68 10.72 -2.83
CA LEU A 217 7.74 11.07 -1.41
C LEU A 217 6.42 10.69 -0.77
N GLU A 218 6.44 9.80 0.23
CA GLU A 218 5.31 9.59 1.13
C GLU A 218 5.43 10.55 2.31
N ILE A 219 4.41 11.38 2.52
CA ILE A 219 4.40 12.45 3.51
C ILE A 219 3.25 12.22 4.50
N THR A 220 3.58 12.21 5.79
CA THR A 220 2.66 12.14 6.94
C THR A 220 2.92 13.24 7.98
N ASP A 221 3.92 14.09 7.76
CA ASP A 221 4.15 15.28 8.59
C ASP A 221 2.98 16.27 8.45
N ALA A 222 2.42 16.72 9.57
CA ALA A 222 1.22 17.56 9.57
C ALA A 222 1.44 18.93 8.92
N GLY A 223 2.63 19.53 9.08
CA GLY A 223 2.96 20.82 8.49
C GLY A 223 3.08 20.72 6.97
N LEU A 224 3.79 19.70 6.48
CA LEU A 224 3.91 19.45 5.05
C LEU A 224 2.58 19.04 4.41
N LEU A 225 1.77 18.22 5.09
CA LEU A 225 0.42 17.88 4.63
C LEU A 225 -0.45 19.13 4.48
N ARG A 226 -0.37 20.05 5.44
CA ARG A 226 -1.08 21.33 5.36
C ARG A 226 -0.68 22.12 4.11
N LEU A 227 0.62 22.22 3.83
CA LEU A 227 1.11 22.90 2.62
C LEU A 227 0.59 22.25 1.34
N LEU A 228 0.54 20.91 1.29
CA LEU A 228 0.05 20.18 0.11
C LEU A 228 -1.47 20.34 -0.08
N LEU A 229 -2.25 20.40 1.00
CA LEU A 229 -3.68 20.69 0.95
C LEU A 229 -3.94 22.10 0.41
N ASP A 230 -3.21 23.10 0.93
CA ASP A 230 -3.32 24.49 0.48
C ASP A 230 -2.88 24.63 -0.98
N PHE A 231 -1.77 23.99 -1.37
CA PHE A 231 -1.30 23.94 -2.75
C PHE A 231 -2.34 23.30 -3.68
N TYR A 232 -2.90 22.15 -3.29
CA TYR A 232 -3.92 21.46 -4.08
C TYR A 232 -5.13 22.37 -4.32
N TYR A 233 -5.68 22.97 -3.26
CA TYR A 233 -6.87 23.80 -3.38
C TYR A 233 -6.60 25.11 -4.14
N HIS A 234 -5.60 25.89 -3.72
CA HIS A 234 -5.36 27.22 -4.25
C HIS A 234 -4.66 27.23 -5.61
N SER A 235 -3.70 26.32 -5.82
CA SER A 235 -2.87 26.33 -7.04
C SER A 235 -3.36 25.35 -8.11
N LEU A 236 -4.11 24.31 -7.74
CA LEU A 236 -4.60 23.30 -8.69
C LEU A 236 -6.11 23.40 -8.90
N TRP A 237 -6.91 23.08 -7.87
CA TRP A 237 -8.34 22.89 -8.00
C TRP A 237 -9.07 24.11 -8.54
N ARG A 238 -8.89 25.27 -7.89
CA ARG A 238 -9.66 26.50 -8.17
C ARG A 238 -9.36 27.14 -9.52
N VAL A 239 -8.13 26.99 -10.01
CA VAL A 239 -7.68 27.58 -11.28
C VAL A 239 -7.83 26.63 -12.46
N SER A 240 -8.28 25.39 -12.22
CA SER A 240 -8.48 24.37 -13.25
C SER A 240 -9.93 24.39 -13.77
N THR A 241 -10.08 24.00 -15.04
CA THR A 241 -11.38 24.06 -15.75
C THR A 241 -12.29 22.92 -15.27
N PRO A 242 -13.52 23.17 -14.81
CA PRO A 242 -14.45 22.09 -14.46
C PRO A 242 -14.84 21.25 -15.66
N ILE A 243 -14.66 19.93 -15.54
CA ILE A 243 -15.20 18.93 -16.48
C ILE A 243 -16.48 18.32 -15.89
N LYS A 244 -16.42 17.95 -14.60
CA LYS A 244 -17.53 17.39 -13.83
C LYS A 244 -17.51 17.98 -12.42
N ASN A 245 -18.64 18.50 -11.97
CA ASN A 245 -18.78 18.97 -10.59
C ASN A 245 -19.31 17.86 -9.69
N PHE A 246 -19.23 18.09 -8.38
CA PHE A 246 -19.98 17.27 -7.42
C PHE A 246 -21.47 17.44 -7.69
N GLU A 247 -22.21 16.35 -7.48
CA GLU A 247 -23.65 16.34 -7.59
C GLU A 247 -24.24 15.84 -6.29
N THR A 248 -25.28 16.50 -5.82
CA THR A 248 -26.06 16.07 -4.67
C THR A 248 -27.25 15.25 -5.11
N ARG A 249 -27.47 14.13 -4.41
CA ARG A 249 -28.66 13.29 -4.52
C ARG A 249 -29.27 13.08 -3.13
N LYS A 250 -30.60 13.14 -3.07
CA LYS A 250 -31.35 12.91 -1.82
C LYS A 250 -31.02 11.54 -1.22
N GLY A 251 -30.89 11.48 0.09
CA GLY A 251 -30.60 10.24 0.82
C GLY A 251 -29.15 9.76 0.72
N LEU A 252 -28.27 10.48 0.02
CA LEU A 252 -26.83 10.24 0.06
C LEU A 252 -26.15 11.07 1.15
N THR A 253 -25.07 10.48 1.68
CA THR A 253 -24.15 11.11 2.61
C THR A 253 -22.83 11.36 1.90
N TYR A 254 -22.20 12.50 2.17
CA TYR A 254 -20.91 12.88 1.61
C TYR A 254 -19.99 13.28 2.75
N SER A 255 -18.74 12.82 2.70
CA SER A 255 -17.76 13.04 3.75
C SER A 255 -16.48 13.62 3.18
N SER A 256 -15.80 14.39 4.02
CA SER A 256 -14.59 15.12 3.65
C SER A 256 -13.86 15.54 4.92
N THR A 257 -12.54 15.73 4.83
CA THR A 257 -11.75 16.46 5.83
C THR A 257 -11.55 17.93 5.45
N SER A 258 -11.82 18.26 4.19
CA SER A 258 -11.71 19.58 3.60
C SER A 258 -13.08 20.26 3.56
N LEU A 259 -13.24 21.37 4.30
CA LEU A 259 -14.49 22.14 4.34
C LEU A 259 -14.86 22.72 2.97
N TRP A 260 -13.88 23.06 2.13
CA TRP A 260 -14.13 23.63 0.80
C TRP A 260 -14.82 22.65 -0.15
N LEU A 261 -14.58 21.34 -0.02
CA LEU A 261 -15.31 20.31 -0.76
C LEU A 261 -16.78 20.26 -0.32
N ILE A 262 -17.02 20.26 0.99
CA ILE A 262 -18.36 20.29 1.57
C ILE A 262 -19.10 21.56 1.14
N LYS A 263 -18.41 22.69 1.05
CA LYS A 263 -18.97 23.94 0.54
C LYS A 263 -19.48 23.80 -0.90
N GLU A 264 -18.70 23.22 -1.81
CA GLU A 264 -19.17 22.97 -3.19
C GLU A 264 -20.41 22.07 -3.23
N LEU A 265 -20.47 21.07 -2.34
CA LEU A 265 -21.64 20.21 -2.19
C LEU A 265 -22.87 20.96 -1.66
N ILE A 266 -22.69 21.84 -0.66
CA ILE A 266 -23.77 22.66 -0.12
C ILE A 266 -24.30 23.62 -1.20
N ASP A 267 -23.42 24.27 -1.96
CA ASP A 267 -23.81 25.16 -3.05
C ASP A 267 -24.69 24.44 -4.09
N ASP A 268 -24.33 23.22 -4.48
CA ASP A 268 -25.15 22.40 -5.39
C ASP A 268 -26.49 21.99 -4.76
N SER A 269 -26.48 21.62 -3.47
CA SER A 269 -27.70 21.25 -2.72
C SER A 269 -28.69 22.41 -2.66
N LEU A 270 -28.22 23.61 -2.30
CA LEU A 270 -29.03 24.80 -2.17
C LEU A 270 -29.60 25.26 -3.52
N LYS A 271 -28.83 25.14 -4.61
CA LYS A 271 -29.32 25.40 -5.99
C LYS A 271 -30.48 24.47 -6.38
N LYS A 272 -30.51 23.25 -5.85
CA LYS A 272 -31.58 22.26 -6.04
C LYS A 272 -32.72 22.39 -5.02
N GLY A 273 -32.61 23.32 -4.07
CA GLY A 273 -33.58 23.50 -2.99
C GLY A 273 -33.54 22.40 -1.92
N TYR A 274 -32.46 21.62 -1.85
CA TYR A 274 -32.30 20.57 -0.85
C TYR A 274 -31.83 21.15 0.48
N LYS A 275 -32.30 20.54 1.57
CA LYS A 275 -31.77 20.79 2.91
C LYS A 275 -30.54 19.92 3.17
N VAL A 276 -29.57 20.47 3.90
CA VAL A 276 -28.36 19.75 4.27
C VAL A 276 -28.17 19.78 5.78
N ASN A 277 -28.07 18.60 6.38
CA ASN A 277 -27.55 18.46 7.73
C ASN A 277 -26.07 18.20 7.67
N LEU A 278 -25.29 18.85 8.52
CA LEU A 278 -23.85 18.65 8.62
C LEU A 278 -23.51 18.09 10.00
N GLU A 279 -22.90 16.92 10.03
CA GLU A 279 -22.15 16.42 11.18
C GLU A 279 -20.70 16.90 11.06
N VAL A 280 -20.19 17.49 12.13
CA VAL A 280 -18.83 18.01 12.24
C VAL A 280 -18.17 17.38 13.45
N GLU A 281 -17.01 16.75 13.26
CA GLU A 281 -16.08 16.43 14.32
C GLU A 281 -14.92 17.41 14.28
N GLY A 282 -14.70 18.12 15.39
CA GLY A 282 -13.77 19.25 15.42
C GLY A 282 -13.49 19.77 16.83
N MET A 283 -12.60 20.74 16.93
CA MET A 283 -12.23 21.37 18.19
C MET A 283 -13.14 22.58 18.46
N ASP A 284 -13.87 22.53 19.57
CA ASP A 284 -14.55 23.70 20.12
C ASP A 284 -13.50 24.68 20.65
N LYS A 285 -13.41 25.88 20.06
CA LYS A 285 -12.35 26.84 20.37
C LYS A 285 -12.54 27.49 21.75
N ARG A 286 -13.79 27.56 22.24
CA ARG A 286 -14.13 28.16 23.54
C ARG A 286 -13.80 27.19 24.66
N GLU A 287 -14.22 25.93 24.53
CA GLU A 287 -13.99 24.90 25.53
C GLU A 287 -12.65 24.18 25.40
N LYS A 288 -11.97 24.35 24.25
CA LYS A 288 -10.74 23.63 23.87
C LYS A 288 -10.88 22.11 23.96
N LYS A 289 -12.04 21.59 23.55
CA LYS A 289 -12.36 20.15 23.55
C LYS A 289 -12.82 19.71 22.17
N THR A 290 -12.44 18.50 21.78
CA THR A 290 -13.01 17.86 20.58
C THR A 290 -14.46 17.49 20.85
N LYS A 291 -15.34 17.85 19.92
CA LYS A 291 -16.77 17.53 19.96
C LYS A 291 -17.24 17.03 18.61
N ARG A 292 -18.34 16.28 18.64
CA ARG A 292 -19.16 15.96 17.48
C ARG A 292 -20.46 16.73 17.58
N ILE A 293 -20.80 17.48 16.54
CA ILE A 293 -21.96 18.37 16.50
C ILE A 293 -22.70 18.12 15.20
N ILE A 294 -24.03 18.09 15.26
CA ILE A 294 -24.88 17.91 14.08
C ILE A 294 -25.85 19.10 14.01
N GLY A 295 -26.00 19.69 12.83
CA GLY A 295 -26.92 20.82 12.64
C GLY A 295 -27.45 20.93 11.21
N GLU A 296 -28.56 21.65 11.05
CA GLU A 296 -29.07 22.05 9.73
C GLU A 296 -28.31 23.29 9.25
N ILE A 297 -27.82 23.27 8.01
CA ILE A 297 -27.09 24.40 7.44
C ILE A 297 -28.05 25.55 7.16
N ILE A 298 -27.66 26.74 7.62
CA ILE A 298 -28.39 27.99 7.36
C ILE A 298 -27.79 28.68 6.13
N GLU A 299 -26.47 28.88 6.13
CA GLU A 299 -25.77 29.56 5.05
C GLU A 299 -24.28 29.20 5.03
N VAL A 300 -23.62 29.53 3.91
CA VAL A 300 -22.17 29.47 3.79
C VAL A 300 -21.66 30.88 3.52
N ARG A 301 -20.69 31.33 4.33
CA ARG A 301 -19.99 32.59 4.14
C ARG A 301 -18.61 32.30 3.55
N GLU A 302 -18.26 33.04 2.51
CA GLU A 302 -16.96 32.97 1.86
C GLU A 302 -16.44 34.39 1.64
N ASN A 303 -15.16 34.64 1.90
CA ASN A 303 -14.56 35.90 1.48
C ASN A 303 -14.16 35.85 0.00
N SER A 304 -13.96 37.02 -0.60
CA SER A 304 -13.43 37.10 -1.96
C SER A 304 -12.13 36.29 -2.03
N HIS A 305 -12.10 35.31 -2.92
CA HIS A 305 -11.00 34.37 -3.16
C HIS A 305 -10.92 33.13 -2.23
N GLY A 306 -11.97 32.76 -1.50
CA GLY A 306 -12.04 31.45 -0.84
C GLY A 306 -10.94 31.19 0.19
N VAL A 307 -10.41 32.26 0.78
CA VAL A 307 -9.38 32.23 1.83
C VAL A 307 -10.02 31.89 3.18
N THR A 308 -11.24 32.36 3.41
CA THR A 308 -12.06 31.99 4.57
C THR A 308 -13.37 31.40 4.08
N ILE A 309 -13.65 30.18 4.53
CA ILE A 309 -14.93 29.49 4.34
C ILE A 309 -15.49 29.19 5.72
N SER A 310 -16.67 29.72 6.01
CA SER A 310 -17.38 29.48 7.26
C SER A 310 -18.77 28.95 6.95
N VAL A 311 -19.12 27.79 7.51
CA VAL A 311 -20.48 27.23 7.43
C VAL A 311 -21.23 27.64 8.69
N ILE A 312 -22.40 28.26 8.52
CA ILE A 312 -23.29 28.61 9.63
C ILE A 312 -24.38 27.55 9.72
N MET A 313 -24.51 26.93 10.89
CA MET A 313 -25.51 25.88 11.11
C MET A 313 -26.26 26.06 12.43
N ASN A 314 -27.50 25.58 12.47
CA ASN A 314 -28.31 25.47 13.68
C ASN A 314 -28.15 24.06 14.28
N ALA A 315 -27.49 23.97 15.43
CA ALA A 315 -27.36 22.75 16.20
C ALA A 315 -28.17 22.88 17.49
N ASP A 316 -29.28 22.14 17.58
CA ASP A 316 -30.17 22.12 18.75
C ASP A 316 -30.60 23.52 19.25
N GLY A 317 -30.94 24.42 18.31
CA GLY A 317 -31.38 25.79 18.61
C GLY A 317 -30.25 26.79 18.81
N ARG A 318 -28.98 26.37 18.71
CA ARG A 318 -27.80 27.24 18.78
C ARG A 318 -27.21 27.46 17.40
N ILE A 319 -27.01 28.72 17.03
CA ILE A 319 -26.32 29.09 15.79
C ILE A 319 -24.82 29.01 16.05
N LEU A 320 -24.11 28.20 15.26
CA LEU A 320 -22.68 27.99 15.34
C LEU A 320 -22.01 28.30 14.01
N SER A 321 -20.81 28.87 14.08
CA SER A 321 -19.91 29.04 12.95
C SER A 321 -18.88 27.92 12.91
N ILE A 322 -18.73 27.28 11.74
CA ILE A 322 -17.83 26.14 11.52
C ILE A 322 -16.79 26.52 10.47
N GLY A 323 -15.52 26.47 10.85
CA GLY A 323 -14.39 26.66 9.96
C GLY A 323 -13.71 25.33 9.61
N GLY A 324 -12.82 25.38 8.62
CA GLY A 324 -11.99 24.23 8.25
C GLY A 324 -10.76 24.09 9.14
N LEU A 325 -9.83 23.22 8.72
CA LEU A 325 -8.52 23.08 9.37
C LEU A 325 -7.82 24.44 9.50
N GLY A 326 -7.32 24.78 10.68
CA GLY A 326 -6.65 26.06 10.95
C GLY A 326 -7.59 27.23 11.23
N ALA A 327 -8.89 27.00 11.40
CA ALA A 327 -9.87 28.04 11.75
C ALA A 327 -9.51 28.75 13.08
N ILE A 328 -9.62 30.08 13.05
CA ILE A 328 -9.28 30.96 14.19
C ILE A 328 -10.52 31.68 14.73
N PHE A 329 -11.43 32.12 13.84
CA PHE A 329 -12.54 33.00 14.20
C PHE A 329 -13.85 32.25 14.45
N GLU A 330 -14.01 31.09 13.81
CA GLU A 330 -15.19 30.25 13.95
C GLU A 330 -15.26 29.57 15.32
N ASP A 331 -16.47 29.25 15.76
CA ASP A 331 -16.72 28.59 17.04
C ASP A 331 -16.06 27.20 17.08
N ILE A 332 -16.12 26.49 15.95
CA ILE A 332 -15.57 25.14 15.78
C ILE A 332 -14.55 25.12 14.64
N GLU A 333 -13.37 24.59 14.94
CA GLU A 333 -12.40 24.17 13.92
C GLU A 333 -12.73 22.72 13.52
N GLY A 334 -13.43 22.56 12.40
CA GLY A 334 -13.85 21.26 11.88
C GLY A 334 -12.70 20.51 11.22
N LYS A 335 -12.66 19.20 11.48
CA LYS A 335 -11.64 18.27 10.95
C LYS A 335 -12.23 17.17 10.09
N ILE A 336 -13.42 16.69 10.44
CA ILE A 336 -14.17 15.70 9.68
C ILE A 336 -15.58 16.23 9.51
N PHE A 337 -16.08 16.14 8.28
CA PHE A 337 -17.38 16.64 7.89
C PHE A 337 -18.17 15.50 7.24
N LYS A 338 -19.45 15.36 7.60
CA LYS A 338 -20.40 14.48 6.92
C LYS A 338 -21.69 15.24 6.64
N ALA A 339 -21.95 15.48 5.37
CA ALA A 339 -23.14 16.16 4.89
C ALA A 339 -24.21 15.12 4.50
N PHE A 340 -25.40 15.25 5.07
CA PHE A 340 -26.57 14.42 4.80
C PHE A 340 -27.57 15.23 3.98
N ILE A 341 -27.83 14.79 2.74
CA ILE A 341 -28.77 15.49 1.85
C ILE A 341 -30.20 15.04 2.15
N LYS A 342 -31.01 15.96 2.65
CA LYS A 342 -32.41 15.74 3.05
C LYS A 342 -33.39 16.22 1.98
N GLU A 343 -34.65 15.82 2.16
CA GLU A 343 -35.77 16.19 1.29
C GLU A 343 -36.07 17.68 1.25
#